data_AF-A0A6C0DGB8-F1
#
_entry.id   AF-A0A6C0DGB8-F1
#
_cell.length_a   1.000
_cell.length_b   1.000
_cell.length_c   1.000
_cell.angle_alpha   90.00
_cell.angle_beta   90.00
_cell.angle_gamma   90.00
#
_symmetry.space_group_name_H-M   'P 1'
#
loop_
_entity.id
_entity.type
_entity.pdbx_description
1 polymer ?
#
loop_
_entity_poly.entity_id
_entity_poly.type
_entity_poly.pdbx_seq_one_letter_code
_entity_poly.pdbx_strand_id
1 'polypeptide(L)'
;MDEISKKILNDIGIFFDENSEILIERDVLLSQEKYESVEKYVKELKYHLSSSSLTSLQKNATDNQRWPLLNLVRQILNVYGYVMKPIRKCDGYTPDGIKKFKRFFLICKKN
;
A
#
# COMPACT_ATOMS: atom_id res chain seq x y z
N MET A 1 -7.88 -11.55 -7.22
CA MET A 1 -8.11 -10.22 -6.63
C MET A 1 -9.37 -9.63 -7.23
N ASP A 2 -10.28 -9.10 -6.42
CA ASP A 2 -11.52 -8.46 -6.91
C ASP A 2 -11.23 -7.15 -7.68
N GLU A 3 -12.19 -6.71 -8.49
CA GLU A 3 -12.02 -5.55 -9.38
C GLU A 3 -11.84 -4.22 -8.65
N ILE A 4 -12.52 -4.01 -7.51
CA ILE A 4 -12.38 -2.76 -6.75
C ILE A 4 -11.01 -2.68 -6.07
N SER A 5 -10.51 -3.80 -5.55
CA SER A 5 -9.14 -3.92 -5.03
C SER A 5 -8.10 -3.64 -6.11
N LYS A 6 -8.24 -4.23 -7.31
CA LYS A 6 -7.34 -3.95 -8.44
C LYS A 6 -7.36 -2.47 -8.82
N LYS A 7 -8.55 -1.86 -8.88
CA LYS A 7 -8.71 -0.44 -9.20
C LYS A 7 -7.97 0.46 -8.21
N ILE A 8 -8.17 0.24 -6.90
CA ILE A 8 -7.48 0.98 -5.84
C ILE A 8 -5.95 0.88 -6.00
N LEU A 9 -5.44 -0.33 -6.29
CA LEU A 9 -4.01 -0.56 -6.45
C LEU A 9 -3.45 0.10 -7.73
N ASN A 10 -4.17 0.02 -8.84
CA ASN A 10 -3.78 0.67 -10.09
C ASN A 10 -3.73 2.21 -9.94
N ASP A 11 -4.71 2.82 -9.26
CA ASP A 11 -4.78 4.28 -9.05
C ASP A 11 -3.57 4.82 -8.26
N ILE A 12 -2.96 4.00 -7.41
CA ILE A 12 -1.75 4.39 -6.66
C ILE A 12 -0.45 3.98 -7.34
N GLY A 13 -0.52 3.30 -8.49
CA GLY A 13 0.62 2.88 -9.31
C GLY A 13 1.13 1.46 -9.03
N ILE A 14 0.32 0.60 -8.43
CA ILE A 14 0.62 -0.82 -8.23
C ILE A 14 -0.15 -1.63 -9.27
N PHE A 15 0.52 -1.99 -10.36
CA PHE A 15 -0.03 -2.80 -11.44
C PHE A 15 0.33 -4.26 -11.22
N PHE A 16 -0.67 -5.09 -10.95
CA PHE A 16 -0.48 -6.53 -10.71
C PHE A 16 -0.42 -7.33 -12.01
N ASP A 17 0.71 -8.01 -12.20
CA ASP A 17 0.83 -9.22 -13.01
C ASP A 17 1.09 -10.39 -12.05
N GLU A 18 0.31 -11.48 -12.15
CA GLU A 18 0.23 -12.55 -11.13
C GLU A 18 1.57 -13.24 -10.84
N ASN A 19 2.54 -13.13 -11.75
CA ASN A 19 3.87 -13.72 -11.63
C ASN A 19 4.97 -12.68 -11.33
N SER A 20 4.63 -11.41 -11.17
CA SER A 20 5.60 -10.32 -11.03
C SER A 20 5.79 -9.90 -9.57
N GLU A 21 7.05 -9.63 -9.20
CA GLU A 21 7.35 -8.87 -7.99
C GLU A 21 7.28 -7.38 -8.30
N ILE A 22 6.61 -6.61 -7.45
CA ILE A 22 6.42 -5.17 -7.67
C ILE A 22 7.21 -4.41 -6.62
N LEU A 23 8.06 -3.49 -7.08
CA LEU A 23 8.79 -2.58 -6.20
C LEU A 23 8.12 -1.21 -6.20
N ILE A 24 7.62 -0.76 -5.04
CA ILE A 24 7.01 0.55 -4.88
C ILE A 24 7.78 1.40 -3.87
N GLU A 25 7.92 2.69 -4.14
CA GLU A 25 8.47 3.66 -3.20
C GLU A 25 7.56 3.78 -1.97
N ARG A 26 8.14 3.71 -0.77
CA ARG A 26 7.38 3.81 0.47
C ARG A 26 6.60 5.13 0.53
N ASP A 27 7.22 6.22 0.09
CA ASP A 27 6.66 7.57 0.26
C ASP A 27 5.38 7.78 -0.55
N VAL A 28 5.19 7.03 -1.64
CA VAL A 28 3.92 6.96 -2.38
C VAL A 28 2.76 6.53 -1.48
N LEU A 29 3.00 5.59 -0.57
CA LEU A 29 2.00 5.03 0.33
C LEU A 29 1.78 5.87 1.60
N LEU A 30 2.57 6.91 1.79
CA LEU A 30 2.40 7.89 2.89
C LEU A 30 1.66 9.15 2.43
N SER A 31 1.35 9.26 1.14
CA SER A 31 0.66 10.41 0.58
C SER A 31 -0.80 10.42 1.02
N GLN A 32 -1.18 11.47 1.75
CA GLN A 32 -2.56 11.75 2.13
C GLN A 32 -3.43 12.06 0.91
N GLU A 33 -2.91 12.82 -0.04
CA GLU A 33 -3.60 13.13 -1.31
C GLU A 33 -3.96 11.85 -2.08
N LYS A 34 -3.03 10.89 -2.17
CA LYS A 34 -3.31 9.60 -2.78
C LYS A 34 -4.37 8.81 -2.02
N TYR A 35 -4.37 8.85 -0.68
CA TYR A 35 -5.41 8.23 0.11
C TYR A 35 -6.80 8.79 -0.23
N GLU A 36 -6.94 10.12 -0.23
CA GLU A 36 -8.20 10.81 -0.53
C GLU A 36 -8.73 10.45 -1.93
N SER A 37 -7.83 10.27 -2.90
CA SER A 37 -8.20 9.86 -4.26
C SER A 37 -8.88 8.48 -4.33
N VAL A 38 -8.53 7.56 -3.42
CA VAL A 38 -9.06 6.19 -3.36
C VAL A 38 -10.06 5.96 -2.24
N GLU A 39 -10.20 6.89 -1.29
CA GLU A 39 -11.11 6.77 -0.14
C GLU A 39 -12.57 6.54 -0.58
N LYS A 40 -12.98 7.16 -1.68
CA LYS A 40 -14.30 6.96 -2.29
C LYS A 40 -14.62 5.48 -2.58
N TYR A 41 -13.61 4.66 -2.83
CA TYR A 41 -13.74 3.22 -3.09
C TYR A 41 -13.80 2.38 -1.81
N VAL A 42 -13.41 2.91 -0.64
CA VAL A 42 -13.36 2.16 0.63
C VAL A 42 -14.74 1.65 1.04
N LYS A 43 -15.79 2.44 0.80
CA LYS A 43 -17.18 2.02 1.06
C LYS A 43 -17.59 0.82 0.20
N GLU A 44 -17.22 0.84 -1.08
CA GLU A 44 -17.48 -0.25 -2.02
C GLU A 44 -16.66 -1.49 -1.65
N LEU A 45 -15.37 -1.30 -1.36
CA LEU A 45 -14.46 -2.36 -0.94
C LEU A 45 -14.95 -3.13 0.30
N LYS A 46 -15.64 -2.47 1.24
CA LYS A 46 -16.21 -3.10 2.43
C LYS A 46 -17.31 -4.12 2.13
N TYR A 47 -18.01 -4.00 0.99
CA TYR A 47 -18.97 -5.01 0.56
C TYR A 47 -18.29 -6.28 0.02
N HIS A 48 -17.10 -6.13 -0.57
CA HIS A 48 -16.32 -7.24 -1.11
C HIS A 48 -15.43 -7.90 -0.05
N LEU A 49 -14.87 -7.09 0.85
CA LEU A 49 -13.95 -7.51 1.90
C LEU A 49 -14.62 -7.29 3.27
N SER A 50 -15.35 -8.30 3.75
CA SER A 50 -16.07 -8.24 5.02
C SER A 50 -15.34 -9.05 6.10
N SER A 51 -14.22 -8.51 6.59
CA SER A 51 -13.56 -9.04 7.78
C SER A 51 -13.44 -7.96 8.85
N SER A 52 -13.80 -8.31 10.09
CA SER A 52 -13.66 -7.44 11.27
C SER A 52 -12.20 -7.06 11.55
N SER A 53 -11.24 -7.84 11.04
CA SER A 53 -9.80 -7.58 11.14
C SER A 53 -9.28 -6.51 10.17
N LEU A 54 -10.09 -6.06 9.20
CA LEU A 54 -9.72 -5.04 8.22
C LEU A 54 -9.92 -3.64 8.79
N THR A 55 -9.01 -3.26 9.67
CA THR A 55 -9.04 -1.94 10.34
C THR A 55 -9.00 -0.76 9.37
N SER A 56 -8.51 -0.92 8.14
CA SER A 56 -8.54 0.13 7.11
C SER A 56 -9.95 0.43 6.59
N LEU A 57 -10.93 -0.47 6.80
CA LEU A 57 -12.31 -0.32 6.36
C LEU A 57 -13.26 0.14 7.49
N GLN A 58 -12.70 0.40 8.67
CA GLN A 58 -13.45 0.88 9.83
C GLN A 58 -13.73 2.37 9.71
N LYS A 59 -14.84 2.84 10.31
CA LYS A 59 -15.29 4.23 10.20
C LYS A 59 -14.26 5.25 10.69
N ASN A 60 -13.49 4.90 11.72
CA ASN A 60 -12.52 5.78 12.35
C ASN A 60 -11.08 5.46 11.89
N ALA A 61 -10.93 4.85 10.70
CA ALA A 61 -9.62 4.44 10.20
C ALA A 61 -8.71 5.64 9.97
N THR A 62 -9.24 6.72 9.38
CA THR A 62 -8.52 7.98 9.12
C THR A 62 -8.02 8.65 10.39
N ASP A 63 -8.82 8.64 11.44
CA ASP A 63 -8.50 9.34 12.69
C ASP A 63 -7.44 8.59 13.51
N ASN A 64 -7.45 7.25 13.43
CA ASN A 64 -6.58 6.39 14.24
C ASN A 64 -5.30 5.96 13.53
N GLN A 65 -5.24 6.04 12.20
CA GLN A 65 -4.11 5.54 11.41
C GLN A 65 -3.26 6.69 10.92
N ARG A 66 -2.00 6.71 11.36
CA ARG A 66 -1.02 7.69 10.85
C ARG A 66 -0.80 7.59 9.34
N TRP A 67 -0.91 6.38 8.77
CA TRP A 67 -0.70 6.11 7.34
C TRP A 67 -1.86 5.26 6.79
N PRO A 68 -3.04 5.86 6.55
CA PRO A 68 -4.25 5.11 6.14
C PRO A 68 -4.04 4.35 4.83
N LEU A 69 -3.42 4.98 3.83
CA LEU A 69 -3.14 4.36 2.53
C LEU A 69 -2.23 3.13 2.66
N LEU A 70 -1.12 3.26 3.38
CA LEU A 70 -0.21 2.14 3.62
C LEU A 70 -0.93 0.96 4.28
N ASN A 71 -1.79 1.23 5.27
CA ASN A 71 -2.53 0.18 5.95
C ASN A 71 -3.59 -0.47 5.04
N LEU A 72 -4.33 0.34 4.27
CA LEU A 72 -5.30 -0.12 3.29
C LEU A 72 -4.65 -1.07 2.27
N VAL A 73 -3.58 -0.63 1.62
CA VAL A 73 -2.85 -1.43 0.63
C VAL A 73 -2.34 -2.73 1.24
N ARG A 74 -1.69 -2.65 2.42
CA ARG A 74 -1.20 -3.83 3.13
C ARG A 74 -2.32 -4.84 3.43
N GLN A 75 -3.49 -4.37 3.84
CA GLN A 75 -4.62 -5.23 4.17
C GLN A 75 -5.25 -5.87 2.92
N ILE A 76 -5.44 -5.10 1.84
CA ILE A 76 -5.88 -5.63 0.53
C ILE A 76 -4.93 -6.73 0.07
N LEU A 77 -3.62 -6.44 0.05
CA LEU A 77 -2.59 -7.40 -0.37
C LEU A 77 -2.62 -8.68 0.47
N ASN A 78 -2.71 -8.57 1.79
CA ASN A 78 -2.76 -9.72 2.68
C ASN A 78 -3.97 -10.61 2.43
N VAL A 79 -5.15 -10.04 2.15
CA VAL A 79 -6.35 -10.83 1.82
C VAL A 79 -6.11 -11.69 0.59
N TYR A 80 -5.39 -11.15 -0.39
CA TYR A 80 -5.05 -11.84 -1.63
C TYR A 80 -3.76 -12.66 -1.58
N GLY A 81 -3.19 -12.88 -0.39
CA GLY A 81 -2.01 -13.71 -0.23
C GLY A 81 -0.73 -13.05 -0.74
N TYR A 82 -0.61 -11.73 -0.66
CA TYR A 82 0.60 -10.97 -0.94
C TYR A 82 1.13 -10.27 0.31
N VAL A 83 2.44 -10.06 0.37
CA VAL A 83 3.13 -9.38 1.46
C VAL A 83 3.98 -8.23 0.95
N MET A 84 4.15 -7.21 1.79
CA MET A 84 5.04 -6.08 1.54
C MET A 84 6.31 -6.21 2.37
N LYS A 85 7.45 -6.47 1.73
CA LYS A 85 8.76 -6.57 2.39
C LYS A 85 9.49 -5.22 2.31
N PRO A 86 9.91 -4.61 3.43
CA PRO A 86 10.63 -3.34 3.40
C PRO A 86 12.03 -3.49 2.81
N ILE A 87 12.40 -2.61 1.89
CA ILE A 87 13.73 -2.56 1.27
C ILE A 87 14.31 -1.14 1.41
N ARG A 88 15.62 -1.05 1.64
CA ARG A 88 16.36 0.22 1.62
C ARG A 88 17.41 0.15 0.53
N LYS A 89 17.43 1.12 -0.38
CA LYS A 89 18.46 1.25 -1.42
C LYS A 89 19.28 2.51 -1.19
N CYS A 90 20.55 2.47 -1.59
CA CYS A 90 21.43 3.65 -1.59
C CYS A 90 20.85 4.70 -2.54
N ASP A 91 20.81 5.96 -2.10
CA ASP A 91 20.32 7.11 -2.87
C ASP A 91 21.39 8.21 -2.93
N GLY A 92 22.64 7.78 -3.09
CA GLY A 92 23.82 8.64 -3.04
C GLY A 92 24.19 9.08 -1.62
N TYR A 93 24.88 10.22 -1.55
CA TYR A 93 25.43 10.78 -0.32
C TYR A 93 25.04 12.27 -0.20
N THR A 94 25.02 12.82 1.01
CA THR A 94 24.99 14.27 1.22
C THR A 94 26.32 14.88 0.82
N PRO A 95 26.41 16.21 0.63
CA PRO A 95 27.69 16.90 0.45
C PRO A 95 28.70 16.59 1.57
N ASP A 96 28.21 16.37 2.79
CA ASP A 96 29.02 15.98 3.96
C ASP A 96 29.41 14.48 3.99
N GLY A 97 29.14 13.73 2.92
CA GLY A 97 29.49 12.31 2.82
C GLY A 97 28.54 11.35 3.56
N ILE A 98 27.37 11.81 4.03
CA ILE A 98 26.41 10.95 4.74
C ILE A 98 25.57 10.17 3.72
N LYS A 99 25.54 8.84 3.84
CA LYS A 99 24.76 7.97 2.95
C LYS A 99 23.26 8.24 3.04
N LYS A 100 22.63 8.52 1.91
CA LYS A 100 21.18 8.66 1.76
C LYS A 100 20.57 7.30 1.44
N PHE A 101 19.38 7.06 1.98
CA PHE A 101 18.63 5.84 1.75
C PHE A 101 17.22 6.15 1.26
N LYS A 102 16.86 5.57 0.12
CA LYS A 102 15.48 5.53 -0.35
C LYS A 102 14.81 4.24 0.08
N ARG A 103 13.56 4.35 0.57
CA ARG A 103 12.81 3.23 1.15
C ARG A 103 11.75 2.76 0.18
N PHE A 104 11.65 1.45 0.04
CA PHE A 104 10.72 0.77 -0.86
C PHE A 104 9.99 -0.35 -0.12
N PHE A 105 8.92 -0.83 -0.74
CA PHE A 105 8.32 -2.12 -0.43
C PHE A 105 8.38 -3.02 -1.66
N LEU A 106 8.87 -4.24 -1.47
CA LEU A 106 8.75 -5.32 -2.44
C LEU A 106 7.47 -6.09 -2.15
N ILE A 107 6.55 -6.07 -3.10
CA ILE A 107 5.30 -6.82 -3.06
C ILE A 107 5.55 -8.16 -3.73
N CYS A 108 5.32 -9.25 -3.00
CA CYS A 108 5.51 -10.61 -3.47
C CYS A 108 4.45 -11.53 -2.87
N LYS A 109 4.22 -12.69 -3.50
CA LYS A 109 3.29 -13.70 -3.01
C LYS A 109 3.75 -14.20 -1.64
N LYS A 110 2.79 -14.43 -0.75
CA LYS A 110 3.00 -15.03 0.56
C LYS A 110 3.29 -16.53 0.33
N ASN A 111 4.48 -16.97 0.75
CA ASN A 111 4.85 -18.37 0.76
C ASN A 111 4.02 -19.15 1.79
#